data_AF-A0A2B2ERV2-F1
#
_entry.id   AF-A0A2B2ERV2-F1
#
_cell.length_a   1.000
_cell.length_b   1.000
_cell.length_c   1.000
_cell.angle_alpha   90.00
_cell.angle_beta   90.00
_cell.angle_gamma   90.00
#
_symmetry.space_group_name_H-M   'P 1'
#
loop_
_entity.id
_entity.type
_entity.pdbx_description
1 polymer ?
#
loop_
_entity_poly.entity_id
_entity_poly.type
_entity_poly.pdbx_seq_one_letter_code
_entity_poly.pdbx_strand_id
1 'polypeptide(L)' 'MKEKASKAAVEYFKKEKNWDVTVTKVEFSTDISRSWINVYGYVSGDEEKRVSARVEYRNDYEIGSTSY' A
#
# COMPACT_ATOMS: atom_id res chain seq x y z
N MET A 1 -10.12 -7.96 2.90
CA MET A 1 -9.86 -6.52 3.11
C MET A 1 -8.37 -6.21 2.96
N LYS A 2 -7.48 -6.85 3.73
CA LYS A 2 -6.01 -6.70 3.56
C LYS A 2 -5.53 -7.02 2.15
N GLU A 3 -5.97 -8.15 1.55
CA GLU A 3 -5.60 -8.53 0.18
C GLU A 3 -6.03 -7.50 -0.88
N LYS A 4 -7.25 -6.96 -0.76
CA LYS A 4 -7.74 -5.89 -1.66
C LYS A 4 -6.90 -4.62 -1.52
N ALA A 5 -6.53 -4.25 -0.29
CA ALA A 5 -5.64 -3.11 -0.05
C ALA A 5 -4.24 -3.35 -0.62
N SER A 6 -3.67 -4.54 -0.45
CA SER A 6 -2.40 -4.93 -1.05
C SER A 6 -2.44 -4.82 -2.57
N LYS A 7 -3.49 -5.36 -3.19
CA LYS A 7 -3.68 -5.31 -4.65
C LYS A 7 -3.77 -3.87 -5.15
N ALA A 8 -4.61 -3.04 -4.53
CA ALA A 8 -4.75 -1.63 -4.87
C ALA A 8 -3.41 -0.87 -4.78
N ALA A 9 -2.63 -1.11 -3.71
CA ALA A 9 -1.32 -0.49 -3.55
C ALA A 9 -0.32 -0.94 -4.63
N VAL A 10 -0.25 -2.25 -4.93
CA VAL A 10 0.65 -2.79 -5.97
C VAL A 10 0.27 -2.25 -7.35
N GLU A 11 -1.02 -2.24 -7.68
CA GLU A 11 -1.52 -1.70 -8.96
C GLU A 11 -1.21 -0.20 -9.10
N TYR A 12 -1.35 0.57 -8.03
CA TYR A 12 -0.97 1.99 -8.02
C TYR A 12 0.52 2.19 -8.30
N PHE A 13 1.41 1.49 -7.57
CA PHE A 13 2.85 1.63 -7.82
C PHE A 13 3.26 1.16 -9.21
N LYS A 14 2.62 0.10 -9.73
CA LYS A 14 2.85 -0.36 -11.09
C LYS A 14 2.42 0.68 -12.11
N LYS A 15 1.24 1.28 -11.95
CA LYS A 15 0.70 2.27 -12.89
C LYS A 15 1.44 3.61 -12.85
N GLU A 16 1.66 4.15 -11.65
CA GLU A 16 2.18 5.52 -11.47
C GLU A 16 3.70 5.60 -11.48
N LYS A 17 4.40 4.50 -11.19
CA LYS A 17 5.87 4.46 -11.08
C LYS A 17 6.53 3.38 -11.92
N ASN A 18 5.76 2.49 -12.55
CA ASN A 18 6.27 1.29 -13.22
C ASN A 18 7.11 0.40 -12.29
N TRP A 19 6.78 0.35 -10.99
CA TRP A 19 7.46 -0.49 -10.01
C TRP A 19 6.64 -1.73 -9.70
N ASP A 20 7.27 -2.90 -9.74
CA ASP A 20 6.71 -4.13 -9.18
C ASP A 20 7.05 -4.15 -7.69
N VAL A 21 6.04 -4.22 -6.82
CA VAL A 21 6.23 -4.12 -5.35
C VAL A 21 5.96 -5.46 -4.69
N THR A 22 6.90 -5.92 -3.86
CA THR A 22 6.70 -7.05 -2.94
C THR A 22 6.14 -6.53 -1.63
N VAL A 23 4.92 -6.96 -1.29
CA VAL A 23 4.26 -6.59 -0.02
C VAL A 23 4.82 -7.43 1.11
N THR A 24 5.30 -6.77 2.17
CA THR A 24 5.88 -7.42 3.35
C THR A 24 5.00 -7.31 4.59
N LYS A 25 4.16 -6.27 4.69
CA LYS A 25 3.30 -6.04 5.85
C LYS A 25 2.00 -5.34 5.46
N VAL A 26 0.91 -5.76 6.10
CA VAL A 26 -0.41 -5.13 5.95
C VAL A 26 -1.10 -5.04 7.31
N GLU A 27 -1.39 -3.82 7.74
CA GLU A 27 -2.00 -3.57 9.04
C GLU A 27 -3.06 -2.48 9.01
N PHE A 28 -4.04 -2.58 9.89
CA PHE A 28 -5.02 -1.52 10.08
C PHE A 28 -4.36 -0.33 10.78
N SER A 29 -4.86 0.87 10.49
CA SER A 29 -4.54 2.05 11.30
C SER A 29 -4.77 1.74 12.79
N THR A 30 -3.81 2.13 13.64
CA THR A 30 -3.95 2.06 15.10
C THR A 30 -4.96 3.08 15.63
N ASP A 31 -5.19 4.15 14.88
CA ASP A 31 -6.29 5.06 15.10
C ASP A 31 -7.55 4.46 14.48
N ILE A 32 -8.44 3.97 15.34
CA ILE A 32 -9.71 3.36 14.98
C ILE A 32 -10.71 4.34 14.34
N SER A 33 -10.52 5.66 14.50
CA SER A 33 -11.32 6.66 13.80
C SER A 33 -10.94 6.76 12.32
N ARG A 34 -9.72 6.31 11.99
CA ARG A 34 -9.11 6.39 10.67
C ARG A 34 -9.40 5.11 9.88
N SER A 35 -10.16 5.25 8.81
CA SER A 35 -10.67 4.13 8.00
C SER A 35 -9.71 3.72 6.88
N TRP A 36 -8.44 3.47 7.22
CA TRP A 36 -7.44 3.01 6.26
C TRP A 36 -6.59 1.84 6.75
N ILE A 37 -5.97 1.17 5.79
CA ILE A 37 -4.98 0.10 5.95
C ILE A 37 -3.64 0.62 5.46
N ASN A 38 -2.58 0.39 6.22
CA ASN A 38 -1.22 0.62 5.77
C ASN A 38 -0.68 -0.64 5.10
N VAL A 39 -0.15 -0.48 3.88
CA VAL A 39 0.54 -1.51 3.12
C VAL A 39 2.00 -1.11 3.02
N TYR A 40 2.89 -2.02 3.36
CA TYR A 40 4.34 -1.82 3.29
C TYR A 40 4.97 -2.86 2.37
N GLY A 41 6.05 -2.48 1.72
CA GLY A 41 6.79 -3.35 0.83
C GLY A 41 8.12 -2.74 0.38
N TYR A 42 8.66 -3.28 -0.68
CA TYR A 42 9.84 -2.75 -1.38
C TYR A 42 9.70 -3.01 -2.88
N VAL A 43 10.48 -2.29 -3.70
CA VAL A 43 10.53 -2.53 -5.15
C VAL A 43 11.24 -3.86 -5.42
N SER A 44 10.58 -4.76 -6.14
CA SER A 44 11.11 -6.09 -6.47
C SER A 44 12.46 -5.97 -7.17
N GLY A 45 13.48 -6.64 -6.62
CA GLY A 45 14.86 -6.52 -7.09
C GLY A 45 15.70 -5.45 -6.37
N ASP A 46 15.10 -4.64 -5.49
CA ASP A 46 15.77 -3.64 -4.66
C ASP A 46 15.07 -3.54 -3.28
N GLU A 47 15.49 -4.38 -2.34
CA GLU A 47 14.92 -4.42 -0.97
C GLU A 47 15.22 -3.16 -0.14
N GLU A 48 16.24 -2.37 -0.52
CA GLU A 48 16.57 -1.12 0.15
C GLU A 48 15.55 -0.03 -0.20
N LYS A 49 14.96 -0.10 -1.40
CA LYS A 49 13.91 0.79 -1.87
C LYS A 49 12.54 0.43 -1.29
N ARG A 50 12.37 0.73 0.00
CA ARG A 50 11.14 0.51 0.75
C ARG A 50 10.05 1.48 0.33
N VAL A 51 8.82 0.97 0.27
CA VAL A 51 7.63 1.76 -0.07
C VAL A 51 6.51 1.51 0.93
N SER A 52 5.62 2.48 1.06
CA SER A 52 4.37 2.31 1.80
C SER A 52 3.21 3.06 1.15
N ALA A 53 2.01 2.54 1.35
CA ALA A 53 0.77 3.16 0.91
C ALA A 53 -0.30 3.09 2.01
N ARG A 54 -1.00 4.20 2.18
CA ARG A 54 -2.24 4.27 2.95
C ARG A 54 -3.41 4.03 2.00
N VAL A 55 -4.21 3.01 2.30
CA VAL A 55 -5.34 2.57 1.47
C VAL A 55 -6.66 2.75 2.21
N GLU A 56 -7.56 3.55 1.65
CA GLU A 56 -8.84 3.90 2.26
C GLU A 56 -9.91 2.83 1.98
N TYR A 57 -10.00 1.82 2.85
CA TYR A 57 -10.87 0.65 2.62
C TYR A 57 -12.38 0.96 2.66
N ARG A 58 -12.78 2.13 3.16
CA ARG A 58 -14.18 2.61 3.10
C ARG A 58 -14.48 3.44 1.85
N ASN A 59 -13.44 3.87 1.13
CA ASN A 59 -13.54 4.67 -0.08
C ASN A 59 -12.98 3.86 -1.26
N ASP A 60 -13.57 2.69 -1.50
CA ASP A 60 -13.22 1.73 -2.56
C ASP A 60 -11.71 1.44 -2.74
N TYR A 61 -10.97 1.39 -1.62
CA TYR A 61 -9.52 1.13 -1.63
C TYR A 61 -8.70 2.20 -2.37
N GLU A 62 -9.18 3.45 -2.40
CA GLU A 62 -8.44 4.59 -2.93
C GLU A 62 -7.10 4.78 -2.18
N ILE A 63 -6.07 5.20 -2.92
CA ILE A 63 -4.74 5.46 -2.37
C ILE A 63 -4.70 6.90 -1.85
N GLY A 64 -4.71 7.05 -0.52
CA GLY A 64 -4.70 8.38 0.11
C GLY A 64 -3.31 9.00 0.16
N SER A 65 -2.28 8.22 0.49
CA SER A 65 -0.89 8.71 0.53
C SER A 65 0.11 7.59 0.29
N THR A 66 1.26 7.93 -0.30
CA THR A 66 2.39 7.01 -0.49
C THR A 66 3.70 7.61 0.01
N SER A 67 4.67 6.75 0.31
CA SER A 67 6.05 7.11 0.67
C SER A 67 7.02 6.10 0.06
N TYR A 68 8.18 6.59 -0.40
CA TYR A 68 9.25 5.85 -1.07
C TYR A 68 10.53 6.70 -1.15
#